data_AF-A0A960SGT9-F1
#
_entry.id   AF-A0A960SGT9-F1
#
_cell.length_a   1.000
_cell.length_b   1.000
_cell.length_c   1.000
_cell.angle_alpha   90.00
_cell.angle_beta   90.00
_cell.angle_gamma   90.00
#
_symmetry.space_group_name_H-M   'P 1'
#
loop_
_entity.id
_entity.type
_entity.pdbx_description
1 polymer ?
#
loop_
_entity_poly.entity_id
_entity_poly.type
_entity_poly.pdbx_seq_one_letter_code
_entity_poly.pdbx_strand_id
1 'polypeptide(L)'
;GVHDFIDEWISAPYPSQQKDRRIILDGLSWIEDQCMEMNGQAFSKLDSEKTQNFCKQLIDTFYFTIPTSIGSQFLKRVRELTAIGYYTTPEGMKDLGYVGNTPLAAFKGPPSSILEKLK
;
A
#
# COMPACT_ATOMS: atom_id res chain seq x y z
N GLY A 1 7.59 9.58 5.14
CA GLY A 1 7.72 8.12 4.89
C GLY A 1 6.47 7.60 4.19
N VAL A 2 6.28 6.28 4.08
CA VAL A 2 5.11 5.71 3.39
C VAL A 2 3.77 6.13 4.03
N HIS A 3 3.73 6.32 5.35
CA HIS A 3 2.55 6.83 6.04
C HIS A 3 2.16 8.25 5.60
N ASP A 4 3.14 9.16 5.42
CA ASP A 4 2.88 10.51 4.90
C ASP A 4 2.34 10.47 3.46
N PHE A 5 2.85 9.55 2.63
CA PHE A 5 2.30 9.32 1.30
C PHE A 5 0.84 8.88 1.35
N ILE A 6 0.48 7.98 2.26
CA ILE A 6 -0.91 7.53 2.42
C ILE A 6 -1.80 8.68 2.89
N ASP A 7 -1.33 9.51 3.83
CA ASP A 7 -2.05 10.68 4.33
C ASP A 7 -2.33 11.71 3.21
N GLU A 8 -1.31 12.01 2.40
CA GLU A 8 -1.45 12.86 1.21
C GLU A 8 -2.40 12.23 0.18
N TRP A 9 -2.24 10.93 -0.10
CA TRP A 9 -3.08 10.20 -1.05
C TRP A 9 -4.56 10.31 -0.71
N ILE A 10 -4.93 10.08 0.57
CA ILE A 10 -6.34 10.15 0.99
C ILE A 10 -6.84 11.59 1.18
N SER A 11 -5.96 12.58 1.16
CA SER A 11 -6.32 14.01 1.24
C SER A 11 -6.57 14.63 -0.13
N ALA A 12 -6.07 14.01 -1.20
CA ALA A 12 -6.25 14.50 -2.55
C ALA A 12 -7.73 14.51 -2.99
N PRO A 13 -8.18 15.55 -3.73
CA PRO A 13 -9.60 15.75 -4.06
C PRO A 13 -10.12 14.85 -5.19
N TYR A 14 -9.28 13.99 -5.75
CA TYR A 14 -9.60 13.19 -6.92
C TYR A 14 -10.55 12.02 -6.57
N PRO A 15 -11.48 11.62 -7.46
CA PRO A 15 -12.51 10.63 -7.15
C PRO A 15 -11.98 9.28 -6.62
N SER A 16 -10.89 8.76 -7.18
CA SER A 16 -10.27 7.51 -6.72
C SER A 16 -9.71 7.63 -5.31
N GLN A 17 -9.05 8.75 -5.01
CA GLN A 17 -8.50 9.07 -3.70
C GLN A 17 -9.58 9.31 -2.66
N GLN A 18 -10.69 9.95 -3.04
CA GLN A 18 -11.86 10.11 -2.16
C GLN A 18 -12.54 8.78 -1.84
N LYS A 19 -12.59 7.85 -2.82
CA LYS A 19 -13.05 6.48 -2.57
C LYS A 19 -12.14 5.74 -1.59
N ASP A 20 -10.83 5.83 -1.79
CA ASP A 20 -9.84 5.20 -0.92
C ASP A 20 -9.82 5.81 0.48
N ARG A 21 -10.01 7.14 0.60
CA ARG A 21 -10.11 7.85 1.87
C ARG A 21 -11.12 7.20 2.80
N ARG A 22 -12.30 6.89 2.28
CA ARG A 22 -13.35 6.24 3.08
C ARG A 22 -12.91 4.85 3.55
N ILE A 23 -12.31 4.05 2.67
CA ILE A 23 -11.81 2.71 3.02
C ILE A 23 -10.74 2.79 4.12
N ILE A 24 -9.82 3.76 4.02
CA ILE A 24 -8.74 3.94 4.99
C ILE A 24 -9.27 4.42 6.34
N LEU A 25 -10.11 5.46 6.37
CA LEU A 25 -10.62 6.02 7.63
C LEU A 25 -11.56 5.03 8.35
N ASP A 26 -12.50 4.40 7.62
CA ASP A 26 -13.40 3.39 8.19
C ASP A 26 -12.59 2.20 8.72
N GLY A 27 -11.52 1.81 8.01
CA GLY A 27 -10.62 0.75 8.41
C GLY A 27 -9.75 1.08 9.62
N LEU A 28 -9.30 2.33 9.78
CA LEU A 28 -8.57 2.76 10.99
C LEU A 28 -9.47 2.70 12.23
N SER A 29 -10.74 3.12 12.12
CA SER A 29 -11.71 2.93 13.21
C SER A 29 -11.92 1.45 13.51
N TRP A 30 -12.08 0.63 12.48
CA TRP A 30 -12.24 -0.82 12.62
C TRP A 30 -11.04 -1.48 13.32
N ILE A 31 -9.80 -1.05 13.04
CA ILE A 31 -8.61 -1.56 13.74
C ILE A 31 -8.68 -1.24 15.24
N GLU A 32 -9.10 -0.04 15.63
CA GLU A 32 -9.25 0.31 17.04
C GLU A 32 -10.31 -0.54 17.72
N ASP A 33 -11.46 -0.77 17.06
CA ASP A 33 -12.53 -1.64 17.59
C ASP A 33 -12.03 -3.07 17.79
N GLN A 34 -11.35 -3.65 16.79
CA GLN A 34 -10.78 -5.00 16.90
C GLN A 34 -9.70 -5.08 17.97
N CYS A 35 -8.88 -4.03 18.13
CA CYS A 35 -7.86 -4.01 19.16
C CYS A 35 -8.49 -3.96 20.56
N MET A 36 -9.55 -3.17 20.73
CA MET A 36 -10.32 -3.12 21.97
C MET A 36 -10.98 -4.48 22.28
N GLU A 37 -11.60 -5.12 21.29
CA GLU A 37 -12.24 -6.43 21.43
C GLU A 37 -11.25 -7.55 21.81
N MET A 38 -10.07 -7.55 21.18
CA MET A 38 -9.09 -8.65 21.33
C MET A 38 -8.10 -8.43 22.48
N ASN A 39 -7.77 -7.17 22.80
CA ASN A 39 -6.71 -6.83 23.76
C ASN A 39 -7.17 -5.92 24.91
N GLY A 40 -8.41 -5.39 24.87
CA GLY A 40 -8.93 -4.49 25.90
C GLY A 40 -8.25 -3.12 25.98
N GLN A 41 -7.51 -2.73 24.95
CA GLN A 41 -6.77 -1.47 24.89
C GLN A 41 -6.69 -0.95 23.46
N ALA A 42 -6.49 0.36 23.30
CA ALA A 42 -6.29 1.00 21.99
C ALA A 42 -5.03 0.48 21.29
N PHE A 43 -5.03 0.49 19.96
CA PHE A 43 -3.92 -0.03 19.14
C PHE A 43 -2.59 0.67 19.47
N SER A 44 -2.63 1.99 19.66
CA SER A 44 -1.47 2.81 20.04
C SER A 44 -0.85 2.46 21.41
N LYS A 45 -1.52 1.64 22.23
CA LYS A 45 -1.04 1.18 23.55
C LYS A 45 -0.47 -0.24 23.52
N LEU A 46 -0.54 -0.93 22.39
CA LEU A 46 0.12 -2.23 22.24
C LEU A 46 1.63 -2.05 22.23
N ASP A 47 2.34 -3.00 22.85
CA ASP A 47 3.77 -3.17 22.64
C ASP A 47 4.03 -3.81 21.26
N SER A 48 5.31 -3.89 20.88
CA SER A 48 5.70 -4.40 19.55
C SER A 48 5.30 -5.87 19.34
N GLU A 49 5.33 -6.70 20.38
CA GLU A 49 5.01 -8.13 20.27
C GLU A 49 3.50 -8.32 20.09
N LYS A 50 2.69 -7.65 20.92
CA LYS A 50 1.24 -7.65 20.81
C LYS A 50 0.75 -7.08 19.49
N THR A 51 1.39 -6.01 19.01
CA THR A 51 1.08 -5.41 17.70
C THR A 51 1.30 -6.42 16.57
N GLN A 52 2.44 -7.11 16.56
CA GLN A 52 2.73 -8.12 15.53
C GLN A 52 1.74 -9.29 15.59
N ASN A 53 1.45 -9.80 16.79
CA ASN A 53 0.51 -10.90 16.97
C ASN A 53 -0.91 -10.52 16.54
N PHE A 54 -1.37 -9.32 16.90
CA PHE A 54 -2.67 -8.78 16.48
C PHE A 54 -2.75 -8.64 14.96
N CYS A 55 -1.77 -8.00 14.32
CA CYS A 55 -1.75 -7.86 12.86
C CYS A 55 -1.76 -9.21 12.13
N LYS A 56 -1.03 -10.21 12.64
CA LYS A 56 -1.04 -11.56 12.08
C LYS A 56 -2.44 -12.19 12.17
N GLN A 57 -3.07 -12.11 13.34
CA GLN A 57 -4.42 -12.64 13.54
C GLN A 57 -5.43 -11.97 12.61
N LEU A 58 -5.37 -10.64 12.44
CA LEU A 58 -6.28 -9.95 11.50
C LEU A 58 -6.14 -10.43 10.05
N ILE A 59 -4.90 -10.66 9.60
CA ILE A 59 -4.63 -11.17 8.26
C ILE A 59 -5.25 -12.56 8.10
N ASP A 60 -4.99 -13.46 9.05
CA ASP A 60 -5.52 -14.84 9.01
C ASP A 60 -7.05 -14.87 9.11
N THR A 61 -7.65 -14.00 9.92
CA THR A 61 -9.08 -14.00 10.22
C THR A 61 -9.93 -13.25 9.20
N PHE A 62 -9.44 -12.19 8.54
CA PHE A 62 -10.27 -11.34 7.67
C PHE A 62 -9.79 -11.25 6.23
N TYR A 63 -8.48 -11.26 6.00
CA TYR A 63 -7.95 -11.05 4.65
C TYR A 63 -8.26 -12.24 3.73
N PHE A 64 -8.15 -13.47 4.24
CA PHE A 64 -8.34 -14.70 3.43
C PHE A 64 -9.75 -15.28 3.47
N THR A 65 -10.58 -14.89 4.44
CA THR A 65 -11.85 -15.57 4.78
C THR A 65 -13.09 -14.81 4.31
N ILE A 66 -13.10 -13.47 4.38
CA ILE A 66 -14.27 -12.63 4.07
C ILE A 66 -13.86 -11.45 3.18
N PRO A 67 -13.78 -11.64 1.85
CA PRO A 67 -13.24 -10.66 0.90
C PRO A 67 -13.98 -9.31 0.87
N THR A 68 -15.23 -9.26 1.32
CA THR A 68 -16.09 -8.08 1.29
C THR A 68 -16.17 -7.35 2.63
N SER A 69 -15.58 -7.88 3.69
CA SER A 69 -15.57 -7.22 5.00
C SER A 69 -14.82 -5.89 4.97
N ILE A 70 -15.15 -4.96 5.87
CA ILE A 70 -14.42 -3.69 6.04
C ILE A 70 -12.93 -3.98 6.27
N GLY A 71 -12.63 -4.94 7.15
CA GLY A 71 -11.26 -5.36 7.44
C GLY A 71 -10.50 -5.87 6.22
N SER A 72 -11.09 -6.74 5.40
CA SER A 72 -10.42 -7.24 4.18
C SER A 72 -10.16 -6.12 3.16
N GLN A 73 -11.13 -5.24 2.95
CA GLN A 73 -10.98 -4.09 2.06
C GLN A 73 -9.89 -3.12 2.54
N PHE A 74 -9.87 -2.82 3.84
CA PHE A 74 -8.87 -1.98 4.47
C PHE A 74 -7.46 -2.58 4.36
N LEU A 75 -7.27 -3.83 4.81
CA LEU A 75 -5.99 -4.52 4.80
C LEU A 75 -5.43 -4.63 3.37
N LYS A 76 -6.29 -4.94 2.39
CA LYS A 76 -5.92 -4.95 0.98
C LYS A 76 -5.45 -3.58 0.51
N ARG A 77 -6.22 -2.52 0.79
CA ARG A 77 -5.89 -1.17 0.28
C ARG A 77 -4.63 -0.60 0.95
N VAL A 78 -4.47 -0.76 2.27
CA VAL A 78 -3.23 -0.37 2.96
C VAL A 78 -2.03 -1.10 2.37
N ARG A 79 -2.13 -2.40 2.08
CA ARG A 79 -1.04 -3.16 1.46
C ARG A 79 -0.68 -2.60 0.08
N GLU A 80 -1.69 -2.30 -0.73
CA GLU A 80 -1.51 -1.74 -2.08
C GLU A 80 -0.86 -0.36 -2.03
N LEU A 81 -1.37 0.56 -1.20
CA LEU A 81 -0.80 1.90 -1.06
C LEU A 81 0.59 1.88 -0.44
N THR A 82 0.86 0.94 0.47
CA THR A 82 2.20 0.75 1.05
C THR A 82 3.20 0.33 -0.03
N ALA A 83 2.83 -0.60 -0.89
CA ALA A 83 3.68 -1.02 -2.00
C ALA A 83 3.91 0.15 -2.99
N ILE A 84 2.86 0.89 -3.37
CA ILE A 84 2.98 2.06 -4.25
C ILE A 84 3.91 3.10 -3.63
N GLY A 85 3.69 3.45 -2.37
CA GLY A 85 4.51 4.43 -1.65
C GLY A 85 5.97 3.99 -1.52
N TYR A 86 6.23 2.72 -1.19
CA TYR A 86 7.59 2.20 -1.08
C TYR A 86 8.30 2.15 -2.44
N TYR A 87 7.67 1.59 -3.47
CA TYR A 87 8.30 1.39 -4.78
C TYR A 87 8.44 2.67 -5.62
N THR A 88 8.00 3.81 -5.09
CA THR A 88 8.26 5.15 -5.64
C THR A 88 9.39 5.89 -4.93
N THR A 89 9.98 5.30 -3.88
CA THR A 89 11.21 5.80 -3.24
C THR A 89 12.46 5.41 -4.05
N PRO A 90 13.62 6.07 -3.85
CA PRO A 90 14.90 5.65 -4.44
C PRO A 90 15.26 4.20 -4.13
N GLU A 91 15.06 3.77 -2.88
CA GLU A 91 15.33 2.40 -2.42
C GLU A 91 14.40 1.41 -3.13
N GLY A 92 13.10 1.67 -3.14
CA GLY A 92 12.13 0.80 -3.80
C GLY A 92 12.31 0.74 -5.32
N MET A 93 12.60 1.87 -5.98
CA MET A 93 12.92 1.87 -7.43
C MET A 93 14.16 1.03 -7.74
N LYS A 94 15.19 1.10 -6.88
CA LYS A 94 16.38 0.26 -6.99
C LYS A 94 16.05 -1.23 -6.82
N ASP A 95 15.20 -1.58 -5.86
CA ASP A 95 14.75 -2.96 -5.63
C ASP A 95 13.99 -3.53 -6.83
N LEU A 96 13.22 -2.69 -7.55
CA LEU A 96 12.56 -3.07 -8.81
C LEU A 96 13.52 -3.23 -10.00
N GLY A 97 14.78 -2.80 -9.86
CA GLY A 97 15.70 -2.68 -11.00
C GLY A 97 15.26 -1.60 -12.00
N TYR A 98 14.49 -0.60 -11.55
CA TYR A 98 14.05 0.49 -12.41
C TYR A 98 15.23 1.40 -12.75
N VAL A 99 15.58 1.48 -14.05
CA VAL A 99 16.68 2.32 -14.58
C VAL A 99 16.15 3.60 -15.24
N GLY A 100 14.83 3.80 -15.28
CA GLY A 100 14.22 5.00 -15.84
C GLY A 100 14.55 6.26 -15.03
N ASN A 101 14.13 7.43 -15.52
CA ASN A 101 14.51 8.75 -14.98
C ASN A 101 16.03 9.02 -14.93
N THR A 102 16.85 8.15 -15.52
CA THR A 102 18.27 8.41 -15.77
C THR A 102 18.41 9.16 -17.09
N PRO A 103 19.01 10.37 -17.11
CA PRO A 103 19.21 11.11 -18.34
C PRO A 103 20.12 10.33 -19.29
N LEU A 104 19.71 10.24 -20.56
CA LEU A 104 20.51 9.67 -21.64
C LEU A 104 21.24 10.80 -22.38
N ALA A 105 22.53 10.62 -22.65
CA ALA A 105 23.31 11.57 -23.46
C ALA A 105 22.79 11.68 -24.91
N ALA A 106 22.25 10.58 -25.45
CA ALA A 106 21.61 10.55 -26.76
C ALA A 106 20.56 9.44 -26.82
N PHE A 107 19.43 9.69 -27.48
CA PHE A 107 18.42 8.68 -27.78
C PHE A 107 18.73 8.03 -29.13
N LYS A 108 19.24 6.79 -29.11
CA LYS A 108 19.64 6.05 -30.32
C LYS A 108 18.46 5.44 -31.09
N GLY A 109 17.23 5.58 -30.59
CA GLY A 109 16.06 4.89 -31.13
C GLY A 109 16.07 3.39 -30.88
N PRO A 110 15.05 2.66 -31.36
CA PRO A 110 14.95 1.21 -31.24
C PRO A 110 16.02 0.49 -32.09
N PRO A 111 16.50 -0.70 -31.67
CA PRO A 111 17.48 -1.48 -32.43
C PRO A 111 16.97 -1.87 -33.83
N SER A 112 17.87 -1.91 -34.82
CA SER A 112 17.55 -2.29 -36.21
C SER A 112 16.86 -3.65 -36.31
N SER A 113 17.27 -4.63 -35.50
CA SER A 113 16.68 -5.97 -35.45
C SER A 113 15.22 -6.02 -34.99
N ILE A 114 14.75 -4.98 -34.27
CA ILE A 114 13.35 -4.83 -33.89
C ILE A 114 12.56 -4.17 -35.03
N LEU A 115 13.14 -3.17 -35.69
CA LEU A 115 12.51 -2.49 -36.84
C LEU A 115 12.27 -3.44 -38.01
N GLU A 116 13.16 -4.42 -38.22
CA GLU A 116 13.01 -5.44 -39.25
C GLU A 116 11.79 -6.36 -39.03
N LYS A 117 11.33 -6.54 -37.78
CA LYS A 117 10.15 -7.36 -37.46
C LYS A 117 8.81 -6.64 -37.71
N LEU A 118 8.85 -5.35 -38.05
CA LEU A 118 7.66 -4.54 -38.34
C LEU A 118 7.35 -4.42 -39.84
N LYS A 119 8.18 -5.04 -40.69
CA LYS A 119 7.99 -5.13 -42.15
C LYS A 119 7.30 -6.44 -42.51
#